data_AF-A0A534W2I4-F1
#
_entry.id   AF-A0A534W2I4-F1
#
_cell.length_a   1.000
_cell.length_b   1.000
_cell.length_c   1.000
_cell.angle_alpha   90.00
_cell.angle_beta   90.00
_cell.angle_gamma   90.00
#
_symmetry.space_group_name_H-M   'P 1'
#
loop_
_entity.id
_entity.type
_entity.pdbx_description
1 polymer ?
#
loop_
_entity_poly.entity_id
_entity_poly.type
_entity_poly.pdbx_seq_one_letter_code
_entity_poly.pdbx_strand_id
1 'polypeptide(L)'
;MASVEDIERKQKSMQPLLEQIARETDADRVQELGKQIAQMAQELGQMAAGLERAYAQSQGSGETRIVLTKEQRERVAEATGVALDTLVLQGAETWDPQMPRMSPATVERLAMASVADRKLKEEKRKAVKAILIELEAAVGDSPAPETTAAIDQFKRDHLDE
;
A
#
# COMPACT_ATOMS: atom_id res chain seq x y z
N MET A 1 -16.17 8.34 4.96
CA MET A 1 -14.91 7.56 4.88
C MET A 1 -14.02 8.27 3.89
N ALA A 2 -12.73 8.45 4.21
CA ALA A 2 -11.79 9.03 3.25
C ALA A 2 -11.60 8.06 2.07
N SER A 3 -11.68 8.58 0.86
CA SER A 3 -11.43 7.80 -0.36
C SER A 3 -9.96 7.89 -0.79
N VAL A 4 -9.53 7.01 -1.70
CA VAL A 4 -8.20 7.11 -2.32
C VAL A 4 -8.01 8.46 -3.01
N GLU A 5 -9.05 8.98 -3.66
CA GLU A 5 -9.05 10.32 -4.26
C GLU A 5 -8.85 11.44 -3.23
N ASP A 6 -9.37 11.29 -2.01
CA ASP A 6 -9.16 12.28 -0.94
C ASP A 6 -7.71 12.26 -0.42
N ILE A 7 -7.09 11.08 -0.34
CA ILE A 7 -5.67 10.93 -0.01
C ILE A 7 -4.81 11.58 -1.11
N GLU A 8 -5.05 11.27 -2.38
CA GLU A 8 -4.31 11.84 -3.51
C GLU A 8 -4.46 13.36 -3.58
N ARG A 9 -5.67 13.88 -3.35
CA ARG A 9 -5.92 15.33 -3.30
C ARG A 9 -5.13 15.99 -2.18
N LYS A 10 -5.08 15.36 -1.01
CA LYS A 10 -4.35 15.87 0.17
C LYS A 10 -2.84 15.80 -0.02
N GLN A 11 -2.31 14.73 -0.63
CA GLN A 11 -0.91 14.64 -1.05
C GLN A 11 -0.53 15.75 -2.03
N LYS A 12 -1.36 15.99 -3.06
CA LYS A 12 -1.16 17.08 -4.02
C LYS A 12 -1.19 18.46 -3.36
N SER A 13 -2.01 18.66 -2.34
CA SER A 13 -2.03 19.93 -1.58
C SER A 13 -0.78 20.16 -0.74
N MET A 14 0.01 19.11 -0.45
CA MET A 14 1.24 19.19 0.33
C MET A 14 2.46 19.65 -0.50
N GLN A 15 2.50 19.29 -1.79
CA GLN A 15 3.57 19.67 -2.72
C GLN A 15 3.92 21.18 -2.72
N PRO A 16 2.96 22.12 -2.87
CA PRO A 16 3.30 23.54 -2.90
C PRO A 16 3.87 24.05 -1.57
N LEU A 17 3.51 23.44 -0.44
CA LEU A 17 4.05 23.80 0.88
C LEU A 17 5.48 23.27 1.06
N LEU A 18 5.78 22.08 0.52
CA LEU A 18 7.14 21.54 0.44
C LEU A 18 8.03 22.36 -0.49
N GLU A 19 7.49 22.89 -1.59
CA GLU A 19 8.23 23.80 -2.47
C GLU A 19 8.46 25.17 -1.82
N GLN A 20 7.51 25.66 -1.02
CA GLN A 20 7.65 26.91 -0.27
C GLN A 20 8.69 26.80 0.83
N ILE A 21 8.68 25.73 1.64
CA ILE A 21 9.65 25.55 2.73
C ILE A 21 11.08 25.42 2.19
N ALA A 22 11.25 24.78 1.03
CA ALA A 22 12.56 24.64 0.38
C ALA A 22 13.14 25.95 -0.17
N ARG A 23 12.31 26.98 -0.37
CA ARG A 23 12.70 28.31 -0.88
C ARG A 23 12.68 29.38 0.20
N GLU A 24 12.20 29.06 1.40
CA GLU A 24 12.05 30.00 2.49
C GLU A 24 13.35 30.09 3.31
N THR A 25 13.76 31.30 3.62
CA THR A 25 14.98 31.61 4.39
C THR A 25 14.69 32.21 5.75
N ASP A 26 13.46 32.67 5.98
CA ASP A 26 12.99 33.11 7.28
C ASP A 26 12.73 31.90 8.20
N ALA A 27 13.49 31.80 9.30
CA ALA A 27 13.43 30.68 10.22
C ALA A 27 12.07 30.51 10.91
N ASP A 28 11.39 31.62 11.27
CA ASP A 28 10.08 31.56 11.92
C ASP A 28 9.03 31.06 10.92
N ARG A 29 9.16 31.47 9.65
CA ARG A 29 8.27 31.04 8.58
C ARG A 29 8.51 29.59 8.15
N VAL A 30 9.76 29.13 8.14
CA VAL A 30 10.11 27.72 7.94
C VAL A 30 9.50 26.85 9.03
N GLN A 31 9.57 27.28 10.30
CA GLN A 31 9.01 26.53 11.42
C GLN A 31 7.48 26.42 11.33
N GLU A 32 6.80 27.49 10.92
CA GLU A 32 5.35 27.50 10.73
C GLU A 32 4.93 26.58 9.56
N LEU A 33 5.62 26.65 8.42
CA LEU A 33 5.39 25.75 7.29
C LEU A 33 5.64 24.29 7.68
N GLY A 34 6.70 24.03 8.47
CA GLY A 34 7.02 22.70 8.99
C GLY A 34 5.89 22.12 9.85
N LYS A 35 5.28 22.91 10.73
CA LYS A 35 4.12 22.48 11.53
C LYS A 35 2.92 22.13 10.67
N GLN A 36 2.64 22.94 9.66
CA GLN A 36 1.52 22.69 8.74
C GLN A 36 1.74 21.40 7.93
N ILE A 37 2.97 21.17 7.47
CA ILE A 37 3.36 19.93 6.78
C ILE A 37 3.23 18.72 7.71
N ALA A 38 3.73 18.81 8.94
CA ALA A 38 3.63 17.74 9.93
C ALA A 38 2.17 17.37 10.25
N GLN A 39 1.30 18.37 10.39
CA GLN A 39 -0.12 18.16 10.66
C GLN A 39 -0.83 17.48 9.49
N MET A 40 -0.57 17.92 8.24
CA MET A 40 -1.14 17.26 7.07
C MET A 40 -0.63 15.83 6.89
N ALA A 41 0.63 15.57 7.20
CA ALA A 41 1.20 14.22 7.18
C ALA A 41 0.53 13.31 8.22
N GLN A 42 0.24 13.82 9.42
CA GLN A 42 -0.48 13.08 10.45
C GLN A 42 -1.91 12.75 10.01
N GLU A 43 -2.63 13.71 9.41
CA GLU A 43 -3.98 13.48 8.88
C GLU A 43 -3.97 12.48 7.72
N LEU A 44 -2.96 12.52 6.84
CA LEU A 44 -2.74 11.53 5.79
C LEU A 44 -2.54 10.12 6.37
N GLY A 45 -1.71 9.98 7.40
CA GLY A 45 -1.50 8.71 8.09
C GLY A 45 -2.80 8.16 8.70
N GLN A 46 -3.62 9.02 9.31
CA GLN A 46 -4.92 8.62 9.86
C GLN A 46 -5.92 8.18 8.77
N MET A 47 -5.94 8.88 7.63
CA MET A 47 -6.80 8.51 6.50
C MET A 47 -6.36 7.18 5.87
N ALA A 48 -5.05 6.97 5.70
CA ALA A 48 -4.49 5.72 5.20
C ALA A 48 -4.81 4.54 6.15
N ALA A 49 -4.55 4.69 7.45
CA ALA A 49 -4.86 3.67 8.44
C ALA A 49 -6.36 3.36 8.55
N GLY A 50 -7.22 4.36 8.30
CA GLY A 50 -8.66 4.18 8.23
C GLY A 50 -9.09 3.37 7.00
N LEU A 51 -8.46 3.60 5.85
CA LEU A 51 -8.66 2.83 4.63
C LEU A 51 -8.16 1.40 4.78
N GLU A 52 -6.97 1.20 5.34
CA GLU A 52 -6.44 -0.12 5.64
C GLU A 52 -7.35 -0.91 6.59
N ARG A 53 -7.86 -0.27 7.66
CA ARG A 53 -8.84 -0.89 8.54
C ARG A 53 -10.14 -1.25 7.83
N ALA A 54 -10.63 -0.39 6.94
CA ALA A 54 -11.84 -0.69 6.15
C ALA A 54 -11.60 -1.85 5.18
N TYR A 55 -10.44 -1.90 4.53
CA TYR A 55 -10.01 -3.02 3.68
C TYR A 55 -9.85 -4.30 4.50
N ALA A 56 -9.18 -4.26 5.65
CA ALA A 56 -8.99 -5.39 6.54
C ALA A 56 -10.32 -5.89 7.13
N GLN A 57 -11.29 -5.00 7.40
CA GLN A 57 -12.63 -5.39 7.83
C GLN A 57 -13.48 -5.98 6.69
N SER A 58 -13.20 -5.61 5.44
CA SER A 58 -13.85 -6.21 4.26
C SER A 58 -13.23 -7.55 3.85
N GLN A 59 -12.00 -7.82 4.30
CA GLN A 59 -11.35 -9.12 4.17
C GLN A 59 -11.87 -9.96 5.33
N GLY A 60 -12.72 -10.93 5.03
CA GLY A 60 -13.29 -11.79 6.06
C GLY A 60 -12.24 -12.52 6.91
N SER A 61 -12.64 -13.10 8.04
CA SER A 61 -11.70 -13.81 8.90
C SER A 61 -11.28 -15.17 8.29
N GLY A 62 -9.98 -15.36 8.06
CA GLY A 62 -9.40 -16.63 7.62
C GLY A 62 -9.16 -16.73 6.12
N GLU A 63 -8.52 -17.82 5.70
CA GLU A 63 -8.09 -18.04 4.32
C GLU A 63 -8.72 -19.30 3.72
N THR A 64 -9.23 -19.21 2.50
CA THR A 64 -9.54 -20.38 1.67
C THR A 64 -8.37 -20.65 0.74
N ARG A 65 -7.85 -21.88 0.76
CA ARG A 65 -6.72 -22.30 -0.08
C ARG A 65 -7.17 -23.31 -1.12
N ILE A 66 -6.87 -23.02 -2.38
CA ILE A 66 -7.26 -23.84 -3.53
C ILE A 66 -5.99 -24.31 -4.23
N VAL A 67 -5.72 -25.62 -4.18
CA VAL A 67 -4.64 -26.22 -4.96
C VAL A 67 -5.07 -26.28 -6.42
N LEU A 68 -4.33 -25.62 -7.29
CA LEU A 68 -4.62 -25.59 -8.71
C LEU A 68 -4.26 -26.94 -9.35
N THR A 69 -5.11 -27.42 -10.25
CA THR A 69 -4.78 -28.59 -11.07
C THR A 69 -3.63 -28.27 -12.02
N LYS A 70 -2.96 -29.29 -12.55
CA LYS A 70 -1.83 -29.11 -13.49
C LYS A 70 -2.21 -28.20 -14.67
N GLU A 71 -3.37 -28.45 -15.27
CA GLU A 71 -3.87 -27.68 -16.41
C GLU A 71 -4.17 -26.22 -16.05
N GLN A 72 -4.70 -25.98 -14.85
CA GLN A 72 -4.96 -24.62 -14.35
C GLN A 72 -3.65 -23.85 -14.13
N ARG A 73 -2.62 -24.52 -13.57
CA ARG A 73 -1.30 -23.91 -13.38
C ARG A 73 -0.67 -23.51 -14.70
N GLU A 74 -0.76 -24.38 -15.70
CA GLU A 74 -0.25 -24.10 -17.05
C GLU A 74 -0.93 -22.89 -17.67
N ARG A 75 -2.28 -22.82 -17.63
CA ARG A 75 -3.03 -21.66 -18.16
C ARG A 75 -2.76 -20.36 -17.41
N VAL A 76 -2.65 -20.40 -16.08
CA VAL A 76 -2.32 -19.22 -15.27
C VAL A 76 -0.89 -18.76 -15.55
N ALA A 77 0.06 -19.68 -15.68
CA ALA A 77 1.45 -19.37 -15.99
C ALA A 77 1.60 -18.80 -17.41
N GLU A 78 0.89 -19.35 -18.40
CA GLU A 78 0.86 -18.84 -19.77
C GLU A 78 0.33 -17.40 -19.81
N ALA A 79 -0.76 -17.11 -19.10
CA ALA A 79 -1.38 -15.79 -19.10
C ALA A 79 -0.61 -14.74 -18.29
N THR A 80 0.07 -15.13 -17.21
CA THR A 80 0.65 -14.18 -16.25
C THR A 80 2.17 -14.18 -16.16
N GLY A 81 2.82 -15.20 -16.74
CA GLY A 81 4.25 -15.47 -16.61
C GLY A 81 4.67 -15.95 -15.22
N VAL A 82 3.73 -16.25 -14.31
CA VAL A 82 4.01 -16.67 -12.93
C VAL A 82 3.47 -18.07 -12.68
N ALA A 83 4.34 -18.97 -12.21
CA ALA A 83 3.92 -20.28 -11.73
C ALA A 83 3.23 -20.13 -10.37
N LEU A 84 1.94 -20.45 -10.31
CA LEU A 84 1.14 -20.42 -9.09
C LEU A 84 0.63 -21.83 -8.79
N ASP A 85 0.97 -22.40 -7.63
CA ASP A 85 0.48 -23.73 -7.23
C ASP A 85 -0.81 -23.69 -6.43
N THR A 86 -0.93 -22.68 -5.55
CA THR A 86 -2.05 -22.52 -4.63
C THR A 86 -2.59 -21.11 -4.72
N LEU A 87 -3.88 -20.98 -5.02
CA LEU A 87 -4.62 -19.75 -4.87
C LEU A 87 -5.05 -19.60 -3.40
N VAL A 88 -4.73 -18.45 -2.81
CA VAL A 88 -5.14 -18.09 -1.45
C VAL A 88 -6.12 -16.93 -1.55
N LEU A 89 -7.33 -17.12 -1.02
CA LEU A 89 -8.39 -16.13 -0.98
C LEU A 89 -8.67 -15.76 0.48
N GLN A 90 -8.68 -14.47 0.78
CA GLN A 90 -9.00 -13.97 2.12
C GLN A 90 -10.53 -13.90 2.30
N GLY A 91 -10.99 -14.24 3.50
CA GLY A 91 -12.41 -14.30 3.86
C GLY A 91 -13.03 -15.67 3.62
N ALA A 92 -12.61 -16.67 4.40
CA ALA A 92 -13.10 -18.04 4.29
C ALA A 92 -14.64 -18.15 4.36
N GLU A 93 -15.29 -17.32 5.18
CA GLU A 93 -16.74 -17.24 5.29
C GLU A 93 -17.44 -16.84 3.98
N THR A 94 -16.74 -16.11 3.11
CA THR A 94 -17.25 -15.70 1.80
C THR A 94 -17.04 -16.80 0.77
N TRP A 95 -15.87 -17.44 0.80
CA TRP A 95 -15.44 -18.34 -0.27
C TRP A 95 -15.84 -19.80 -0.03
N ASP A 96 -15.73 -20.32 1.19
CA ASP A 96 -16.01 -21.72 1.51
C ASP A 96 -17.42 -22.18 1.08
N PRO A 97 -18.51 -21.39 1.26
CA PRO A 97 -19.83 -21.77 0.79
C PRO A 97 -19.95 -21.83 -0.75
N GLN A 98 -19.13 -21.05 -1.47
CA GLN A 98 -19.16 -20.95 -2.93
C GLN A 98 -18.27 -22.00 -3.60
N MET A 99 -17.24 -22.48 -2.89
CA MET A 99 -16.24 -23.44 -3.37
C MET A 99 -16.83 -24.65 -4.13
N PRO A 100 -17.85 -25.37 -3.62
CA PRO A 100 -18.34 -26.59 -4.28
C PRO A 100 -18.99 -26.35 -5.64
N ARG A 101 -19.41 -25.11 -5.93
CA ARG A 101 -20.11 -24.74 -7.17
C ARG A 101 -19.23 -23.93 -8.12
N MET A 102 -18.00 -23.62 -7.71
CA MET A 102 -17.13 -22.74 -8.47
C MET A 102 -16.56 -23.47 -9.68
N SER A 103 -16.68 -22.85 -10.85
CA SER A 103 -16.15 -23.42 -12.09
C SER A 103 -14.62 -23.28 -12.17
N PRO A 104 -13.93 -24.19 -12.87
CA PRO A 104 -12.48 -24.10 -13.10
C PRO A 104 -12.05 -22.75 -13.70
N ALA A 105 -12.82 -22.21 -14.65
CA ALA A 105 -12.55 -20.92 -15.27
C ALA A 105 -12.63 -19.74 -14.28
N THR A 106 -13.47 -19.85 -13.23
CA THR A 106 -13.53 -18.83 -12.18
C THR A 106 -12.33 -18.93 -11.25
N VAL A 107 -11.90 -20.14 -10.89
CA VAL A 107 -10.67 -20.36 -10.11
C VAL A 107 -9.45 -19.79 -10.84
N GLU A 108 -9.34 -20.05 -12.15
CA GLU A 108 -8.25 -19.51 -12.98
C GLU A 108 -8.26 -17.97 -13.02
N ARG A 109 -9.44 -17.36 -13.18
CA ARG A 109 -9.58 -15.88 -13.17
C ARG A 109 -9.17 -15.28 -11.83
N LEU A 110 -9.58 -15.89 -10.73
CA LEU A 110 -9.19 -15.46 -9.38
C LEU A 110 -7.69 -15.64 -9.14
N ALA A 111 -7.11 -16.71 -9.67
CA ALA A 111 -5.66 -16.94 -9.64
C ALA A 111 -4.89 -15.86 -10.39
N MET A 112 -5.33 -15.51 -11.61
CA MET A 112 -4.73 -14.43 -12.39
C MET A 112 -4.87 -13.07 -11.68
N ALA A 113 -6.04 -12.78 -11.10
CA ALA A 113 -6.25 -11.57 -10.31
C ALA A 113 -5.34 -11.51 -9.08
N SER A 114 -5.18 -12.62 -8.36
CA SER A 114 -4.26 -12.72 -7.22
C SER A 114 -2.81 -12.45 -7.62
N VAL A 115 -2.37 -12.94 -8.79
CA VAL A 115 -1.04 -12.63 -9.34
C VAL A 115 -0.90 -11.15 -9.68
N ALA A 116 -1.92 -10.55 -10.30
CA ALA A 116 -1.91 -9.12 -10.63
C ALA A 116 -1.82 -8.25 -9.36
N ASP A 117 -2.58 -8.59 -8.32
CA ASP A 117 -2.54 -7.90 -7.02
C ASP A 117 -1.19 -8.04 -6.34
N ARG A 118 -0.55 -9.22 -6.40
CA ARG A 118 0.80 -9.43 -5.86
C ARG A 118 1.83 -8.57 -6.59
N LYS A 119 1.82 -8.57 -7.93
CA LYS A 119 2.70 -7.71 -8.72
C LYS A 119 2.48 -6.23 -8.40
N LEU A 120 1.23 -5.79 -8.26
CA LEU A 120 0.92 -4.42 -7.88
C LEU A 120 1.45 -4.08 -6.48
N LYS A 121 1.28 -4.98 -5.50
CA LYS A 121 1.85 -4.81 -4.16
C LYS A 121 3.38 -4.72 -4.20
N GLU A 122 4.05 -5.57 -4.97
CA GLU A 122 5.50 -5.55 -5.14
C GLU A 122 6.00 -4.24 -5.77
N GLU A 123 5.35 -3.77 -6.83
CA GLU A 123 5.70 -2.50 -7.47
C GLU A 123 5.44 -1.30 -6.53
N LYS A 124 4.33 -1.32 -5.77
CA LYS A 124 4.09 -0.33 -4.71
C LYS A 124 5.20 -0.35 -3.67
N ARG A 125 5.62 -1.52 -3.19
CA ARG A 125 6.75 -1.63 -2.24
C ARG A 125 8.05 -1.08 -2.83
N LYS A 126 8.34 -1.34 -4.11
CA LYS A 126 9.53 -0.77 -4.79
C LYS A 126 9.46 0.75 -4.85
N ALA A 127 8.30 1.31 -5.22
CA ALA A 127 8.09 2.76 -5.26
C ALA A 127 8.24 3.39 -3.87
N VAL A 128 7.66 2.77 -2.84
CA VAL A 128 7.81 3.20 -1.44
C VAL A 128 9.28 3.19 -1.01
N LYS A 129 10.04 2.12 -1.34
CA LYS A 129 11.48 2.06 -1.05
C LYS A 129 12.28 3.15 -1.76
N ALA A 130 11.94 3.46 -3.02
CA ALA A 130 12.59 4.54 -3.75
C ALA A 130 12.34 5.91 -3.09
N ILE A 131 11.09 6.19 -2.72
CA ILE A 131 10.70 7.43 -2.01
C ILE A 131 11.43 7.52 -0.67
N LEU A 132 11.59 6.40 0.04
CA LEU A 132 12.30 6.35 1.32
C LEU A 132 13.78 6.72 1.17
N ILE A 133 14.45 6.21 0.13
CA ILE A 133 15.84 6.55 -0.18
C ILE A 133 15.97 8.04 -0.50
N GLU A 134 15.04 8.59 -1.28
CA GLU A 134 15.02 10.03 -1.61
C GLU A 134 14.76 10.88 -0.36
N LEU A 135 13.88 10.45 0.54
CA LEU A 135 13.63 11.11 1.83
C LEU A 135 14.86 11.08 2.73
N GLU A 136 15.52 9.94 2.88
CA GLU A 136 16.75 9.82 3.67
C GLU A 136 17.87 10.69 3.10
N ALA A 137 18.02 10.76 1.77
CA ALA A 137 18.99 11.63 1.11
C ALA A 137 18.67 13.12 1.27
N ALA A 138 17.38 13.50 1.25
CA ALA A 138 16.95 14.89 1.39
C ALA A 138 17.06 15.43 2.81
N VAL A 139 16.94 14.56 3.82
CA VAL A 139 17.00 14.93 5.24
C VAL A 139 18.45 15.02 5.75
N GLY A 140 19.41 14.38 5.06
CA GLY A 140 20.85 14.49 5.33
C GLY A 140 21.30 13.82 6.63
N ASP A 141 22.58 13.99 7.01
CA ASP A 141 23.23 13.28 8.13
C ASP A 141 22.77 13.73 9.54
N SER A 142 21.99 14.81 9.66
CA SER A 142 21.48 15.29 10.95
C SER A 142 19.99 15.66 10.90
N PRO A 143 19.09 14.68 10.70
CA PRO A 143 17.65 14.88 10.77
C PRO A 143 17.21 15.42 12.14
N ALA A 144 16.13 16.21 12.17
CA ALA A 144 15.42 16.43 13.42
C ALA A 144 14.86 15.09 13.93
N PRO A 145 14.86 14.82 15.26
CA PRO A 145 14.39 13.56 15.83
C PRO A 145 12.97 13.17 15.40
N GLU A 146 12.13 14.18 15.19
CA GLU A 146 10.74 14.06 14.73
C GLU A 146 10.67 13.54 13.29
N THR A 147 11.60 13.95 12.42
CA THR A 147 11.70 13.50 11.03
C THR A 147 12.17 12.04 10.96
N THR A 148 13.14 11.66 11.79
CA THR A 148 13.59 10.26 11.91
C THR A 148 12.45 9.37 12.40
N ALA A 149 11.70 9.82 13.42
CA ALA A 149 10.57 9.06 13.95
C ALA A 149 9.44 8.89 12.92
N ALA A 150 9.17 9.91 12.10
CA ALA A 150 8.18 9.83 11.02
C ALA A 150 8.63 8.88 9.90
N ILE A 151 9.91 8.91 9.53
CA ILE A 151 10.48 7.98 8.54
C ILE A 151 10.43 6.54 9.08
N ASP A 152 10.81 6.30 10.34
CA ASP A 152 10.78 4.96 10.95
C ASP A 152 9.35 4.44 11.16
N GLN A 153 8.39 5.33 11.40
CA GLN A 153 6.97 4.97 11.42
C GLN A 153 6.50 4.59 10.01
N PHE A 154 6.86 5.37 8.99
CA PHE A 154 6.53 5.09 7.59
C PHE A 154 7.18 3.77 7.10
N LYS A 155 8.39 3.44 7.55
CA LYS A 155 9.01 2.13 7.29
C LYS A 155 8.17 1.01 7.88
N ARG A 156 7.76 1.12 9.14
CA ARG A 156 6.93 0.11 9.82
C ARG A 156 5.58 -0.07 9.14
N ASP A 157 4.94 1.02 8.73
CA ASP A 157 3.60 0.97 8.15
C ASP A 157 3.57 0.47 6.69
N HIS A 158 4.70 0.50 5.97
CA HIS A 158 4.71 0.16 4.53
C HIS A 158 5.75 -0.88 4.08
N LEU A 159 6.70 -1.26 4.94
CA LEU A 159 7.71 -2.28 4.64
C LEU A 159 7.58 -3.54 5.49
N ASP A 160 6.98 -3.47 6.69
CA ASP A 160 6.75 -4.63 7.56
C ASP A 160 5.38 -5.29 7.27
N GLU A 161 5.27 -5.95 6.11
CA GLU A 161 4.26 -7.01 5.82
C GLU A 161 4.91 -8.22 5.12
#